data_AF-A0A653CCU1-F1
#
_entry.id   AF-A0A653CCU1-F1
#
_cell.length_a   1.000
_cell.length_b   1.000
_cell.length_c   1.000
_cell.angle_alpha   90.00
_cell.angle_beta   90.00
_cell.angle_gamma   90.00
#
_symmetry.space_group_name_H-M   'P 1'
#
loop_
_entity.id
_entity.type
_entity.pdbx_description
1 polymer ?
#
loop_
_entity_poly.entity_id
_entity_poly.type
_entity_poly.pdbx_seq_one_letter_code
_entity_poly.pdbx_strand_id
1 'polypeptide(L)'
;MASSVDKVLKMVNQKLNEFIHYDFQKFPPIPPKSLPPSRPMKFPYTFSAKLAQFPYRYYYKNQWIYRYYVYATICCVPIFMYISSLANSKENKAKWKAIRQKEKEEYRNKFL
;
A
#
# COMPACT_ATOMS: atom_id res chain seq x y z
N MET A 1 -20.14 -64.47 6.89
CA MET A 1 -20.58 -64.05 5.53
C MET A 1 -20.67 -62.54 5.55
N ALA A 2 -19.84 -61.82 4.77
CA ALA A 2 -19.95 -60.35 4.70
C ALA A 2 -21.35 -60.00 4.21
N SER A 3 -22.03 -59.10 4.93
CA SER A 3 -23.45 -58.84 4.73
C SER A 3 -23.67 -58.23 3.35
N SER A 4 -24.85 -58.44 2.75
CA SER A 4 -25.19 -57.85 1.45
C SER A 4 -25.04 -56.32 1.43
N VAL A 5 -25.14 -55.68 2.61
CA VAL A 5 -24.98 -54.24 2.80
C VAL A 5 -23.52 -53.81 2.63
N ASP A 6 -22.55 -54.61 3.07
CA ASP A 6 -21.11 -54.31 2.96
C ASP A 6 -20.65 -54.28 1.50
N LYS A 7 -21.22 -55.16 0.65
CA LYS A 7 -20.96 -55.14 -0.80
C LYS A 7 -21.52 -53.89 -1.47
N VAL A 8 -22.72 -53.46 -1.09
CA VAL A 8 -23.33 -52.24 -1.62
C VAL A 8 -22.54 -51.01 -1.21
N LEU A 9 -22.15 -50.92 0.06
CA LEU A 9 -21.29 -49.83 0.56
C LEU A 9 -19.95 -49.79 -0.16
N LYS A 10 -19.33 -50.94 -0.41
CA LYS A 10 -18.06 -51.02 -1.14
C LYS A 10 -18.21 -50.58 -2.60
N MET A 11 -19.31 -50.96 -3.25
CA MET A 11 -19.62 -50.54 -4.62
C MET A 11 -19.91 -49.03 -4.71
N VAL A 12 -20.67 -48.48 -3.77
CA VAL A 12 -20.99 -47.05 -3.70
C VAL A 12 -19.72 -46.23 -3.46
N ASN A 13 -18.87 -46.65 -2.52
CA ASN A 13 -17.58 -45.99 -2.27
C ASN A 13 -16.63 -46.09 -3.47
N GLN A 14 -16.65 -47.21 -4.21
CA GLN A 14 -15.86 -47.36 -5.43
C GLN A 14 -16.36 -46.41 -6.54
N LYS A 15 -17.68 -46.34 -6.76
CA LYS A 15 -18.30 -45.42 -7.72
C LYS A 15 -18.06 -43.95 -7.35
N LEU A 16 -18.11 -43.61 -6.08
CA LEU A 16 -17.80 -42.27 -5.56
C LEU A 16 -16.34 -41.90 -5.81
N ASN A 17 -15.39 -42.80 -5.55
CA ASN A 17 -13.99 -42.55 -5.82
C ASN A 17 -13.73 -42.39 -7.33
N GLU A 18 -14.35 -43.21 -8.18
CA GLU A 18 -14.28 -43.06 -9.65
C GLU A 18 -14.85 -41.71 -10.11
N PHE A 19 -15.98 -41.27 -9.54
CA PHE A 19 -16.62 -40.00 -9.86
C PHE A 19 -15.77 -38.79 -9.42
N ILE A 20 -15.25 -38.81 -8.20
CA ILE A 20 -14.39 -37.76 -7.65
C ILE A 20 -13.10 -37.61 -8.49
N HIS A 21 -12.49 -38.73 -8.89
CA HIS A 21 -11.30 -38.70 -9.74
C HIS A 21 -11.60 -38.21 -11.17
N TYR A 22 -12.80 -38.47 -11.69
CA TYR A 22 -13.23 -38.00 -13.01
C TYR A 22 -13.45 -36.48 -13.07
N ASP A 23 -14.07 -35.89 -12.05
CA ASP A 23 -14.33 -34.44 -11.99
C ASP A 23 -13.03 -33.64 -11.82
N PHE A 24 -12.06 -34.16 -11.06
CA PHE A 24 -10.77 -33.49 -10.88
C PHE A 24 -9.93 -33.41 -12.16
N GLN A 25 -10.13 -34.34 -13.11
CA GLN A 25 -9.39 -34.37 -14.36
C GLN A 25 -9.99 -33.45 -15.43
N LYS A 26 -11.29 -33.12 -15.34
CA LYS A 26 -11.96 -32.18 -16.25
C LYS A 26 -11.72 -30.71 -15.92
N PHE A 27 -11.42 -30.40 -14.66
CA PHE A 27 -11.12 -29.05 -14.20
C PHE A 27 -9.74 -29.03 -13.56
N PRO A 28 -8.65 -28.83 -14.33
CA PRO A 28 -7.35 -28.60 -13.72
C PRO A 28 -7.47 -27.41 -12.75
N PRO A 29 -6.92 -27.48 -11.53
CA PRO A 29 -6.92 -26.33 -10.64
C PRO A 29 -6.27 -25.18 -11.39
N ILE A 30 -6.95 -24.02 -11.43
CA ILE A 30 -6.48 -22.84 -12.15
C ILE A 30 -5.06 -22.58 -11.66
N PRO A 31 -4.02 -22.68 -12.51
CA PRO A 31 -2.68 -22.34 -12.08
C PRO A 31 -2.71 -20.88 -11.63
N PRO A 32 -2.10 -20.49 -10.49
CA PRO A 32 -2.01 -19.09 -10.11
C PRO A 32 -1.21 -18.34 -11.17
N LYS A 33 -1.89 -17.82 -12.20
CA LYS A 33 -1.30 -16.99 -13.24
C LYS A 33 -1.25 -15.56 -12.71
N SER A 34 -0.23 -15.25 -11.92
CA SER A 34 0.24 -13.87 -11.82
C SER A 34 1.51 -13.72 -12.63
N LEU A 35 1.38 -13.82 -13.96
CA LEU A 35 2.37 -13.22 -14.84
C LEU A 35 2.25 -11.70 -14.67
N PRO A 36 3.35 -10.95 -14.49
CA PRO A 36 3.27 -9.50 -14.49
C PRO A 36 2.54 -9.08 -15.78
N PRO A 37 1.58 -8.14 -15.72
CA PRO A 37 0.82 -7.75 -16.90
C PRO A 37 1.82 -7.34 -17.99
N SER A 38 1.93 -8.18 -19.02
CA SER A 38 2.94 -8.06 -20.08
C SER A 38 2.84 -6.75 -20.87
N ARG A 39 1.78 -5.98 -20.65
CA ARG A 39 1.55 -4.68 -21.27
C ARG A 39 0.96 -3.71 -20.24
N PRO A 40 1.68 -2.64 -19.84
CA PRO A 40 1.09 -1.57 -19.05
C PRO A 40 -0.06 -0.92 -19.81
N MET A 41 -1.08 -0.42 -19.10
CA MET A 41 -2.18 0.33 -19.70
C MET A 41 -1.64 1.55 -20.46
N LYS A 42 -2.17 1.84 -21.65
CA LYS A 42 -1.74 3.00 -22.44
C LYS A 42 -2.05 4.34 -21.76
N PHE A 43 -3.20 4.43 -21.08
CA PHE A 43 -3.67 5.62 -20.39
C PHE A 43 -4.10 5.28 -18.96
N PRO A 44 -3.18 5.38 -17.98
CA PRO A 44 -3.52 5.14 -16.58
C PRO A 44 -4.41 6.27 -16.04
N TYR A 45 -5.63 5.92 -15.63
CA TYR A 45 -6.58 6.87 -15.06
C TYR A 45 -6.37 7.11 -13.55
N THR A 46 -5.79 6.14 -12.85
CA THR A 46 -5.47 6.25 -11.42
C THR A 46 -4.06 6.81 -11.21
N PHE A 47 -3.90 7.57 -10.13
CA PHE A 47 -2.60 8.16 -9.77
C PHE A 47 -1.53 7.10 -9.51
N SER A 48 -1.89 6.01 -8.84
CA SER A 48 -0.99 4.87 -8.61
C SER A 48 -0.51 4.24 -9.92
N ALA A 49 -1.41 4.06 -10.90
CA ALA A 49 -1.04 3.54 -12.21
C ALA A 49 -0.14 4.51 -13.01
N LYS A 50 -0.33 5.83 -12.85
CA LYS A 50 0.56 6.86 -13.44
C LYS A 50 1.97 6.79 -12.88
N LEU A 51 2.13 6.64 -11.55
CA LEU A 51 3.45 6.47 -10.95
C LEU A 51 4.11 5.16 -11.41
N ALA A 52 3.39 4.04 -11.34
CA ALA A 52 3.95 2.74 -11.70
C ALA A 52 4.47 2.69 -13.15
N GLN A 53 3.82 3.42 -14.05
CA GLN A 53 4.19 3.47 -15.47
C GLN A 53 5.16 4.61 -15.82
N PHE A 54 5.54 5.46 -14.86
CA PHE A 54 6.44 6.56 -15.12
C PHE A 54 7.84 6.05 -15.47
N PRO A 55 8.48 6.50 -16.57
CA PRO A 55 9.78 5.98 -17.00
C PRO A 55 10.93 6.58 -16.18
N TYR A 56 11.02 6.22 -14.89
CA TYR A 56 12.01 6.75 -13.94
C TYR A 56 13.46 6.68 -14.46
N ARG A 57 13.84 5.54 -15.07
CA ARG A 57 15.20 5.33 -15.59
C ARG A 57 15.57 6.28 -16.72
N TYR A 58 14.62 6.62 -17.59
CA TYR A 58 14.85 7.54 -18.70
C TYR A 58 15.10 8.95 -18.16
N TYR A 59 14.20 9.45 -17.31
CA TYR A 59 14.33 10.78 -16.72
C TYR A 59 15.59 10.94 -15.86
N TYR A 60 15.98 9.92 -15.09
CA TYR A 60 17.18 9.98 -14.27
C TYR A 60 18.48 10.06 -15.09
N LYS A 61 18.51 9.46 -16.30
CA LYS A 61 19.69 9.50 -17.19
C LYS A 61 19.73 10.76 -18.05
N ASN A 62 18.59 11.14 -18.62
CA ASN A 62 18.52 12.21 -19.61
C ASN A 62 18.37 13.60 -18.99
N GLN A 63 17.80 13.71 -17.79
CA GLN A 63 17.52 14.98 -17.13
C GLN A 63 18.23 15.11 -15.80
N TRP A 64 19.14 16.10 -15.74
CA TRP A 64 19.90 16.44 -14.54
C TRP A 64 19.02 16.81 -13.35
N ILE A 65 17.87 17.47 -13.60
CA ILE A 65 16.96 17.93 -12.54
C ILE A 65 16.52 16.80 -11.60
N TYR A 66 16.19 15.61 -12.11
CA TYR A 66 15.74 14.50 -11.27
C TYR A 66 16.85 13.96 -10.37
N ARG A 67 18.11 14.04 -10.82
CA ARG A 67 19.27 13.62 -10.03
C ARG A 67 19.49 14.61 -8.87
N TYR A 68 19.57 15.89 -9.20
CA TYR A 68 19.78 16.93 -8.19
C TYR A 68 18.60 17.12 -7.26
N TYR A 69 17.37 16.87 -7.71
CA TYR A 69 16.19 16.93 -6.84
C TYR A 69 16.30 15.93 -5.69
N VAL A 70 16.65 14.67 -5.98
CA VAL A 70 16.84 13.65 -4.93
C VAL A 70 17.94 14.06 -3.95
N TYR A 71 19.09 14.54 -4.44
CA TYR A 71 20.17 15.00 -3.58
C TYR A 71 19.78 16.23 -2.73
N ALA A 72 19.08 17.19 -3.33
CA ALA A 72 18.59 18.37 -2.64
C ALA A 72 17.57 17.99 -1.55
N THR A 73 16.64 17.08 -1.83
CA THR A 73 15.70 16.60 -0.81
C THR A 73 16.44 15.94 0.35
N ILE A 74 17.39 15.04 0.08
CA ILE A 74 18.17 14.37 1.12
C ILE A 74 18.97 15.37 1.96
N CYS A 75 19.56 16.39 1.34
CA CYS A 75 20.32 17.42 2.04
C CYS A 75 19.43 18.37 2.86
N CYS A 76 18.26 18.76 2.32
CA CYS A 76 17.35 19.68 2.97
C CYS A 76 16.57 19.05 4.13
N VAL A 77 16.24 17.76 4.08
CA VAL A 77 15.49 17.07 5.14
C VAL A 77 16.10 17.25 6.53
N PRO A 78 17.41 16.97 6.78
CA PRO A 78 17.99 17.16 8.11
C PRO A 78 18.01 18.64 8.54
N ILE A 79 18.21 19.56 7.60
CA ILE A 79 18.17 21.01 7.87
C ILE A 79 16.78 21.42 8.35
N PHE A 80 15.73 20.98 7.66
CA PHE A 80 14.34 21.26 8.07
C PHE A 80 13.96 20.54 9.35
N MET A 81 14.44 19.33 9.60
CA MET A 81 14.23 18.64 10.87
C MET A 81 14.85 19.40 12.03
N TYR A 82 16.05 19.96 11.84
CA TYR A 82 16.73 20.78 12.84
C TYR A 82 15.97 22.09 13.12
N ILE A 83 15.54 22.80 12.08
CA ILE A 83 14.72 24.02 12.25
C ILE A 83 13.41 23.70 12.95
N SER A 84 12.76 22.59 12.57
CA SER A 84 11.52 22.14 13.18
C SER A 84 11.69 21.78 14.66
N SER A 85 12.79 21.13 15.04
CA SER A 85 13.06 20.79 16.44
C SER A 85 13.32 22.04 17.29
N LEU A 86 14.05 23.02 16.76
CA LEU A 86 14.27 24.32 17.41
C LEU A 86 12.95 25.10 17.61
N ALA A 87 12.11 25.16 16.57
CA ALA A 87 10.80 25.79 16.66
C ALA A 87 9.91 25.10 17.70
N ASN A 88 10.03 23.78 17.83
CA ASN A 88 9.25 22.96 18.77
C ASN A 88 9.86 22.81 20.17
N SER A 89 10.89 23.57 20.51
CA SER A 89 11.51 23.56 21.83
C SER A 89 10.49 23.91 22.94
N LYS A 90 10.69 23.34 24.13
CA LYS A 90 9.76 23.52 25.27
C LYS A 90 9.59 24.99 25.64
N GLU A 91 10.68 25.75 25.56
CA GLU A 91 10.68 27.19 25.83
C GLU A 91 9.86 27.97 24.80
N ASN A 92 10.04 27.70 23.51
CA ASN A 92 9.26 28.36 22.45
C ASN A 92 7.77 28.03 22.56
N LYS A 93 7.42 26.78 22.87
CA LYS A 93 6.04 26.37 23.13
C LYS A 93 5.45 27.09 24.35
N ALA A 94 6.21 27.25 25.43
CA ALA A 94 5.76 27.96 26.62
C ALA A 94 5.52 29.45 26.34
N LYS A 95 6.45 30.12 25.65
CA LYS A 95 6.30 31.52 25.21
C LYS A 95 5.08 31.69 24.32
N TRP A 96 4.90 30.81 23.33
CA TRP A 96 3.76 30.85 22.42
C TRP A 96 2.43 30.63 23.15
N LYS A 97 2.38 29.69 24.11
CA LYS A 97 1.21 29.48 24.96
C LYS A 97 0.85 30.71 25.79
N ALA A 98 1.85 31.38 26.38
CA ALA A 98 1.64 32.61 27.16
C ALA A 98 1.10 33.75 26.30
N ILE A 99 1.63 33.94 25.08
CA ILE A 99 1.13 34.94 24.13
C ILE A 99 -0.33 34.63 23.76
N ARG A 100 -0.66 33.39 23.42
CA ARG A 100 -2.03 32.97 23.11
C ARG A 100 -3.01 33.14 24.26
N GLN A 101 -2.54 32.93 25.50
CA GLN A 101 -3.36 33.17 26.69
C GLN A 101 -3.68 34.66 26.84
N LYS A 102 -2.67 35.54 26.70
CA LYS A 102 -2.88 37.00 26.72
C LYS A 102 -3.83 37.47 25.64
N GLU A 103 -3.63 37.02 24.39
CA GLU A 103 -4.55 37.33 23.28
C GLU A 103 -5.98 36.91 23.63
N LYS A 104 -6.18 35.70 24.16
CA LYS A 104 -7.51 35.21 24.54
C LYS A 104 -8.15 36.05 25.64
N GLU A 105 -7.37 36.53 26.60
CA GLU A 105 -7.83 37.42 27.66
C GLU A 105 -8.20 38.81 27.13
N GLU A 106 -7.39 39.37 26.23
CA GLU A 106 -7.69 40.63 25.54
C GLU A 106 -8.96 40.51 24.69
N TYR A 107 -9.10 39.41 23.93
CA TYR A 107 -10.32 39.11 23.19
C TYR A 107 -11.53 38.99 24.12
N ARG A 108 -11.40 38.27 25.24
CA ARG A 108 -12.47 38.13 26.22
C ARG A 108 -12.88 39.49 26.80
N ASN A 109 -11.93 40.35 27.13
CA ASN A 109 -12.19 41.68 27.71
C ASN A 109 -12.71 42.70 26.69
N LYS A 110 -12.48 42.47 25.39
CA LYS A 110 -12.94 43.35 24.31
C LYS A 110 -14.38 43.03 23.86
N PHE A 111 -14.82 41.79 24.04
CA PHE A 111 -16.10 41.29 23.52
C PHE A 111 -17.14 40.92 24.61
N LEU A 112 -16.78 41.01 25.89
CA LEU A 112 -17.70 40.98 27.05
C LEU A 112 -17.77 42.38 27.67
#